data_AF-A0A7C5ETW1-F1
#
_entry.id   AF-A0A7C5ETW1-F1
#
_cell.length_a   1.000
_cell.length_b   1.000
_cell.length_c   1.000
_cell.angle_alpha   90.00
_cell.angle_beta   90.00
_cell.angle_gamma   90.00
#
_symmetry.space_group_name_H-M   'P 1'
#
loop_
_entity.id
_entity.type
_entity.pdbx_description
1 polymer ?
#
loop_
_entity_poly.entity_id
_entity_poly.type
_entity_poly.pdbx_seq_one_letter_code
_entity_poly.pdbx_strand_id
1 'polypeptide(L)'
;MAQVTRNVSKWYQGMTAKTPAAAVRGPRGAACKRAAAWRRRTTGRRGAALVELPLILIPLVALWAAIIDFSFGIFLRATLQHAVREGVRYAVTSRTEPNLGHDASIRQVVQRNAMGFLNGTEGASRIHIRYFTPGTLTETQDNSGGNIVEVSVEGYTWSWMAPLLRSNVSPLTITARASDRMEASPGGIPPPRW
;
A
#
# COMPACT_ATOMS: atom_id res chain seq x y z
N MET A 1 -27.26 -130.46 -35.81
CA MET A 1 -28.54 -129.87 -36.26
C MET A 1 -28.27 -128.43 -36.68
N ALA A 2 -28.98 -127.93 -37.71
CA ALA A 2 -28.91 -126.56 -38.28
C ALA A 2 -27.52 -126.10 -38.84
N GLN A 3 -27.34 -125.34 -39.93
CA GLN A 3 -28.14 -124.34 -40.70
C GLN A 3 -28.18 -122.91 -40.10
N VAL A 4 -28.10 -121.77 -40.84
CA VAL A 4 -27.84 -121.52 -42.29
C VAL A 4 -27.39 -120.06 -42.59
N THR A 5 -26.29 -119.84 -43.34
CA THR A 5 -25.89 -118.58 -44.08
C THR A 5 -25.69 -117.29 -43.22
N ARG A 6 -25.45 -116.02 -43.68
CA ARG A 6 -25.18 -115.22 -44.93
C ARG A 6 -24.59 -113.83 -44.47
N ASN A 7 -24.06 -112.83 -45.23
CA ASN A 7 -23.76 -112.60 -46.66
C ASN A 7 -22.68 -111.48 -46.89
N VAL A 8 -21.78 -111.64 -47.88
CA VAL A 8 -21.23 -110.67 -48.89
C VAL A 8 -20.85 -109.18 -48.57
N SER A 9 -19.57 -108.87 -48.84
CA SER A 9 -18.92 -107.63 -49.40
C SER A 9 -19.08 -106.22 -48.80
N LYS A 10 -17.93 -105.54 -48.58
CA LYS A 10 -17.35 -104.46 -49.43
C LYS A 10 -15.95 -104.07 -48.91
N TRP A 11 -14.88 -104.27 -49.70
CA TRP A 11 -14.27 -103.34 -50.68
C TRP A 11 -13.47 -102.17 -50.07
N TYR A 12 -12.24 -101.96 -50.56
CA TYR A 12 -11.23 -101.04 -50.02
C TYR A 12 -11.69 -99.57 -50.03
N GLN A 13 -11.34 -98.82 -48.98
CA GLN A 13 -11.32 -97.36 -48.98
C GLN A 13 -9.95 -96.84 -49.46
N GLY A 14 -9.93 -95.67 -50.10
CA GLY A 14 -8.68 -95.04 -50.52
C GLY A 14 -8.80 -93.54 -50.77
N MET A 15 -7.61 -92.90 -50.83
CA MET A 15 -7.32 -91.57 -51.37
C MET A 15 -7.95 -90.35 -50.67
N THR A 16 -7.14 -89.70 -49.84
CA THR A 16 -7.32 -88.31 -49.39
C THR A 16 -6.77 -87.30 -50.41
N ALA A 17 -7.59 -86.38 -50.94
CA ALA A 17 -7.08 -85.22 -51.69
C ALA A 17 -8.02 -83.98 -51.68
N LYS A 18 -7.63 -82.97 -50.89
CA LYS A 18 -7.61 -81.54 -51.24
C LYS A 18 -8.85 -80.91 -51.93
N THR A 19 -9.76 -80.34 -51.13
CA THR A 19 -10.86 -79.46 -51.60
C THR A 19 -10.51 -77.97 -51.44
N PRO A 20 -10.83 -77.08 -52.42
CA PRO A 20 -10.62 -75.64 -52.30
C PRO A 20 -11.92 -74.81 -52.13
N ALA A 21 -11.73 -73.51 -51.84
CA ALA A 21 -12.61 -72.37 -52.16
C ALA A 21 -13.88 -72.09 -51.28
N ALA A 22 -14.52 -70.96 -51.65
CA ALA A 22 -15.74 -70.33 -51.12
C ALA A 22 -15.62 -69.49 -49.82
N ALA A 23 -16.28 -68.32 -49.84
CA ALA A 23 -16.37 -67.37 -48.73
C ALA A 23 -17.83 -67.21 -48.27
N VAL A 24 -18.05 -66.87 -47.00
CA VAL A 24 -19.38 -66.62 -46.41
C VAL A 24 -19.36 -65.32 -45.58
N ARG A 25 -20.53 -64.69 -45.43
CA ARG A 25 -20.72 -63.28 -45.03
C ARG A 25 -21.71 -63.15 -43.86
N GLY A 26 -21.35 -62.40 -42.82
CA GLY A 26 -22.22 -62.11 -41.66
C GLY A 26 -21.90 -62.94 -40.41
N PRO A 27 -22.58 -62.72 -39.26
CA PRO A 27 -23.85 -62.00 -39.10
C PRO A 27 -23.71 -60.57 -38.53
N ARG A 28 -24.86 -59.92 -38.25
CA ARG A 28 -24.99 -58.61 -37.61
C ARG A 28 -25.26 -58.75 -36.12
N GLY A 29 -24.78 -57.78 -35.32
CA GLY A 29 -25.49 -57.27 -34.14
C GLY A 29 -25.02 -57.73 -32.76
N ALA A 30 -24.36 -56.81 -32.04
CA ALA A 30 -24.39 -56.73 -30.57
C ALA A 30 -24.06 -55.29 -30.13
N ALA A 31 -25.02 -54.58 -29.52
CA ALA A 31 -24.84 -53.19 -29.12
C ALA A 31 -24.10 -53.09 -27.77
N CYS A 32 -22.76 -53.18 -27.79
CA CYS A 32 -21.96 -52.78 -26.64
C CYS A 32 -22.09 -51.27 -26.44
N LYS A 33 -22.92 -50.84 -25.48
CA LYS A 33 -23.05 -49.42 -25.08
C LYS A 33 -21.73 -48.94 -24.46
N ARG A 34 -20.77 -48.55 -25.30
CA ARG A 34 -19.66 -47.68 -24.89
C ARG A 34 -20.23 -46.29 -24.58
N ALA A 35 -20.80 -46.17 -23.39
CA ALA A 35 -20.89 -44.92 -22.66
C ALA A 35 -19.46 -44.47 -22.38
N ALA A 36 -18.81 -43.89 -23.40
CA ALA A 36 -17.54 -43.20 -23.29
C ALA A 36 -17.82 -41.97 -22.42
N ALA A 37 -17.72 -42.18 -21.10
CA ALA A 37 -18.17 -41.24 -20.10
C ALA A 37 -17.57 -39.87 -20.40
N TRP A 38 -18.42 -38.84 -20.42
CA TRP A 38 -17.99 -37.45 -20.40
C TRP A 38 -17.03 -37.29 -19.21
N ARG A 39 -15.73 -37.31 -19.49
CA ARG A 39 -14.67 -37.22 -18.49
C ARG A 39 -14.57 -35.76 -18.05
N ARG A 40 -15.60 -35.29 -17.35
CA ARG A 40 -15.70 -33.93 -16.80
C ARG A 40 -14.43 -33.69 -16.01
N ARG A 41 -13.53 -32.85 -16.53
CA ARG A 41 -12.27 -32.48 -15.86
C ARG A 41 -12.55 -31.49 -14.72
N THR A 42 -13.41 -31.87 -13.78
CA THR A 42 -13.79 -31.07 -12.59
C THR A 42 -12.74 -31.16 -11.48
N THR A 43 -11.46 -31.10 -11.88
CA THR A 43 -10.27 -31.25 -11.03
C THR A 43 -9.24 -30.19 -11.43
N GLY A 44 -9.55 -28.94 -11.08
CA GLY A 44 -8.68 -27.77 -11.31
C GLY A 44 -9.03 -26.58 -10.42
N ARG A 45 -10.32 -26.39 -10.09
CA ARG A 45 -10.81 -25.25 -9.30
C ARG A 45 -10.34 -25.18 -7.83
N ARG A 46 -9.68 -26.22 -7.29
CA ARG A 46 -9.20 -26.24 -5.89
C ARG A 46 -7.82 -25.58 -5.69
N GLY A 47 -7.03 -25.41 -6.76
CA GLY A 47 -5.74 -24.70 -6.69
C GLY A 47 -5.85 -23.23 -7.08
N ALA A 48 -6.74 -22.89 -8.02
CA ALA A 48 -6.86 -21.55 -8.61
C ALA A 48 -7.05 -20.45 -7.55
N ALA A 49 -7.97 -20.66 -6.60
CA ALA A 49 -8.26 -19.71 -5.51
C ALA A 49 -7.01 -19.34 -4.65
N LEU A 50 -6.02 -20.23 -4.53
CA LEU A 50 -4.78 -19.97 -3.79
C LEU A 50 -3.81 -19.04 -4.54
N VAL A 51 -4.02 -18.83 -5.85
CA VAL A 51 -3.21 -17.95 -6.70
C VAL A 51 -3.99 -16.67 -7.06
N GLU A 52 -5.29 -16.81 -7.31
CA GLU A 52 -6.24 -15.72 -7.55
C GLU A 52 -6.34 -14.78 -6.33
N LEU A 53 -6.40 -15.31 -5.11
CA LEU A 53 -6.52 -14.49 -3.90
C LEU A 53 -5.29 -13.58 -3.69
N PRO A 54 -4.03 -14.04 -3.70
CA PRO A 54 -2.86 -13.16 -3.64
C PRO A 54 -2.79 -12.13 -4.78
N LEU A 55 -3.13 -12.53 -6.01
CA LEU A 55 -3.14 -11.62 -7.18
C LEU A 55 -4.10 -10.43 -7.04
N ILE A 56 -5.19 -10.59 -6.27
CA ILE A 56 -6.14 -9.52 -5.97
C ILE A 56 -5.79 -8.81 -4.64
N LEU A 57 -5.36 -9.58 -3.63
CA LEU A 57 -5.08 -9.07 -2.29
C LEU A 57 -3.84 -8.18 -2.23
N ILE A 58 -2.78 -8.50 -2.97
CA ILE A 58 -1.55 -7.68 -3.01
C ILE A 58 -1.82 -6.25 -3.51
N PRO A 59 -2.43 -6.02 -4.70
CA PRO A 59 -2.74 -4.67 -5.16
C PRO A 59 -3.82 -3.99 -4.29
N LEU A 60 -4.77 -4.74 -3.71
CA LEU A 60 -5.76 -4.18 -2.78
C LEU A 60 -5.10 -3.63 -1.52
N VAL A 61 -4.25 -4.42 -0.84
CA VAL A 61 -3.51 -3.99 0.35
C VAL A 61 -2.54 -2.85 0.02
N ALA A 62 -1.93 -2.87 -1.16
CA ALA A 62 -1.06 -1.78 -1.61
C ALA A 62 -1.82 -0.46 -1.82
N LEU A 63 -3.04 -0.51 -2.33
CA LEU A 63 -3.91 0.67 -2.46
C LEU A 63 -4.33 1.22 -1.09
N TRP A 64 -4.74 0.36 -0.15
CA TRP A 64 -5.07 0.75 1.22
C TRP A 64 -3.88 1.40 1.93
N ALA A 65 -2.69 0.80 1.83
CA ALA A 65 -1.47 1.32 2.42
C ALA A 65 -1.09 2.70 1.84
N ALA A 66 -1.19 2.87 0.52
CA ALA A 66 -0.94 4.15 -0.14
C ALA A 66 -1.93 5.24 0.31
N ILE A 67 -3.23 4.91 0.44
CA ILE A 67 -4.24 5.85 0.95
C ILE A 67 -3.88 6.32 2.36
N ILE A 68 -3.50 5.40 3.25
CA ILE A 68 -3.09 5.73 4.63
C ILE A 68 -1.85 6.63 4.65
N ASP A 69 -0.81 6.30 3.88
CA ASP A 69 0.42 7.10 3.80
C ASP A 69 0.15 8.53 3.30
N PHE A 70 -0.65 8.70 2.24
CA PHE A 70 -1.01 10.03 1.73
C PHE A 70 -1.89 10.80 2.73
N SER A 71 -2.86 10.13 3.37
CA SER A 71 -3.69 10.76 4.42
C SER A 71 -2.84 11.23 5.60
N PHE A 72 -1.84 10.46 6.03
CA PHE A 72 -0.96 10.85 7.14
C PHE A 72 -0.02 12.00 6.76
N GLY A 73 0.54 12.01 5.54
CA GLY A 73 1.35 13.12 5.04
C GLY A 73 0.59 14.45 4.97
N ILE A 74 -0.69 14.42 4.56
CA ILE A 74 -1.58 15.59 4.55
C ILE A 74 -1.90 16.03 5.99
N PHE A 75 -2.22 15.08 6.88
CA PHE A 75 -2.49 15.33 8.30
C PHE A 75 -1.30 16.01 9.00
N LEU A 76 -0.08 15.48 8.84
CA LEU A 76 1.14 16.09 9.38
C LEU A 76 1.29 17.55 8.93
N ARG A 77 1.12 17.83 7.63
CA ARG A 77 1.19 19.20 7.12
C ARG A 77 0.11 20.10 7.72
N ALA A 78 -1.14 19.63 7.83
CA ALA A 78 -2.23 20.40 8.43
C ALA A 78 -1.96 20.72 9.91
N THR A 79 -1.49 19.73 10.69
CA THR A 79 -1.11 19.87 12.10
C THR A 79 0.03 20.87 12.29
N LEU A 80 1.09 20.77 11.47
CA LEU A 80 2.21 21.73 11.52
C LEU A 80 1.76 23.15 11.09
N GLN A 81 0.87 23.27 10.10
CA GLN A 81 0.32 24.56 9.66
C GLN A 81 -0.58 25.21 10.73
N HIS A 82 -1.29 24.42 11.53
CA HIS A 82 -2.02 24.91 12.70
C HIS A 82 -1.05 25.35 13.82
N ALA A 83 -0.03 24.54 14.11
CA ALA A 83 0.96 24.82 15.15
C ALA A 83 1.71 26.14 14.91
N VAL A 84 2.16 26.43 13.68
CA VAL A 84 2.81 27.71 13.37
C VAL A 84 1.84 28.90 13.43
N ARG A 85 0.55 28.71 13.11
CA ARG A 85 -0.47 29.77 13.25
C ARG A 85 -0.70 30.16 14.70
N GLU A 86 -0.80 29.20 15.62
CA GLU A 86 -0.86 29.49 17.05
C GLU A 86 0.44 30.10 17.58
N GLY A 87 1.59 29.65 17.07
CA GLY A 87 2.89 30.26 17.35
C GLY A 87 2.96 31.75 16.97
N VAL A 88 2.54 32.10 15.76
CA VAL A 88 2.43 33.49 15.29
C VAL A 88 1.43 34.29 16.12
N ARG A 89 0.24 33.75 16.38
CA ARG A 89 -0.80 34.41 17.17
C ARG A 89 -0.33 34.74 18.59
N TYR A 90 0.55 33.91 19.18
CA TYR A 90 1.24 34.23 20.43
C TYR A 90 2.35 35.26 20.22
N ALA A 91 3.23 35.07 19.22
CA ALA A 91 4.36 35.94 18.91
C ALA A 91 3.95 37.41 18.79
N VAL A 92 2.86 37.68 18.05
CA VAL A 92 2.30 39.02 17.84
C VAL A 92 2.14 39.81 19.14
N THR A 93 1.76 39.14 20.25
CA THR A 93 1.44 39.80 21.53
C THR A 93 2.65 40.32 22.32
N SER A 94 3.88 40.15 21.83
CA SER A 94 5.12 40.50 22.56
C SER A 94 5.21 39.89 23.98
N ARG A 95 4.45 38.83 24.28
CA ARG A 95 4.45 38.15 25.58
C ARG A 95 5.61 37.15 25.70
N THR A 96 6.05 36.91 26.93
CA THR A 96 6.94 35.80 27.32
C THR A 96 6.28 34.94 28.39
N GLU A 97 6.68 33.67 28.47
CA GLU A 97 6.36 32.82 29.62
C GLU A 97 7.44 32.95 30.74
N PRO A 98 7.11 32.66 32.00
CA PRO A 98 8.03 32.85 33.12
C PRO A 98 9.33 32.04 32.96
N ASN A 99 10.47 32.75 32.97
CA ASN A 99 11.83 32.21 32.77
C ASN A 99 12.14 31.74 31.34
N LEU A 100 11.42 32.21 30.32
CA LEU A 100 11.79 32.06 28.91
C LEU A 100 11.89 33.44 28.23
N GLY A 101 12.78 33.54 27.24
CA GLY A 101 12.72 34.62 26.26
C GLY A 101 11.59 34.40 25.25
N HIS A 102 11.39 35.38 24.38
CA HIS A 102 10.25 35.47 23.48
C HIS A 102 10.30 34.40 22.40
N ASP A 103 11.45 34.21 21.74
CA ASP A 103 11.64 33.16 20.76
C ASP A 103 11.45 31.75 21.39
N ALA A 104 11.99 31.51 22.60
CA ALA A 104 11.77 30.24 23.29
C ALA A 104 10.31 30.02 23.69
N SER A 105 9.60 31.07 24.11
CA SER A 105 8.15 31.04 24.40
C SER A 105 7.34 30.68 23.14
N ILE A 106 7.67 31.27 21.98
CA ILE A 106 7.03 30.94 20.69
C ILE A 106 7.28 29.47 20.33
N ARG A 107 8.53 28.97 20.45
CA ARG A 107 8.86 27.56 20.19
C ARG A 107 8.01 26.64 21.07
N GLN A 108 7.87 26.94 22.37
CA GLN A 108 7.03 26.16 23.28
C GLN A 108 5.56 26.12 22.85
N VAL A 109 4.99 27.24 22.39
CA VAL A 109 3.60 27.31 21.89
C VAL A 109 3.43 26.50 20.61
N VAL A 110 4.37 26.56 19.66
CA VAL A 110 4.35 25.73 18.45
C VAL A 110 4.44 24.24 18.83
N GLN A 111 5.37 23.85 19.69
CA GLN A 111 5.55 22.45 20.13
C GLN A 111 4.29 21.88 20.81
N ARG A 112 3.63 22.69 21.67
CA ARG A 112 2.37 22.32 22.34
C ARG A 112 1.23 22.01 21.36
N ASN A 113 1.17 22.75 20.25
CA ASN A 113 0.13 22.57 19.22
C ASN A 113 0.51 21.57 18.12
N ALA A 114 1.80 21.20 17.99
CA ALA A 114 2.31 20.26 16.99
C ALA A 114 2.02 18.77 17.30
N MET A 115 1.08 18.46 18.20
CA MET A 115 0.65 17.09 18.59
C MET A 115 1.80 16.12 18.94
N GLY A 116 2.93 16.64 19.45
CA GLY A 116 4.13 15.88 19.80
C GLY A 116 5.14 15.68 18.65
N PHE A 117 4.80 15.99 17.40
CA PHE A 117 5.71 15.80 16.25
C PHE A 117 6.98 16.68 16.31
N LEU A 118 6.93 17.80 17.05
CA LEU A 118 8.08 18.70 17.28
C LEU A 118 8.58 18.66 18.73
N ASN A 119 8.37 17.58 19.48
CA ASN A 119 8.84 17.50 20.86
C ASN A 119 10.39 17.50 20.96
N GLY A 120 10.92 17.94 22.10
CA GLY A 120 12.36 17.97 22.38
C GLY A 120 13.16 19.08 21.67
N THR A 121 14.47 19.09 21.88
CA THR A 121 15.39 20.11 21.35
C THR A 121 15.55 20.05 19.83
N GLU A 122 15.51 18.85 19.23
CA GLU A 122 15.50 18.70 17.76
C GLU A 122 14.24 19.25 17.10
N GLY A 123 13.09 19.11 17.75
CA GLY A 123 11.85 19.71 17.27
C GLY A 123 11.87 21.24 17.39
N ALA A 124 12.51 21.76 18.45
CA ALA A 124 12.72 23.19 18.64
C ALA A 124 13.69 23.81 17.61
N SER A 125 14.76 23.10 17.21
CA SER A 125 15.73 23.61 16.22
C SER A 125 15.20 23.68 14.78
N ARG A 126 14.15 22.90 14.47
CA ARG A 126 13.37 22.98 13.22
C ARG A 126 12.38 24.16 13.18
N ILE A 127 12.16 24.85 14.31
CA ILE A 127 11.28 26.02 14.40
C ILE A 127 12.14 27.29 14.26
N HIS A 128 12.08 27.89 13.07
CA HIS A 128 12.74 29.17 12.81
C HIS A 128 11.75 30.32 13.03
N ILE A 129 12.26 31.40 13.60
CA ILE A 129 11.52 32.62 13.89
C ILE A 129 12.31 33.75 13.26
N ARG A 130 11.68 34.48 12.34
CA ARG A 130 12.29 35.58 11.58
C ARG A 130 11.45 36.83 11.78
N TYR A 131 12.11 37.98 11.87
CA TYR A 131 11.43 39.27 11.90
C TYR A 131 11.72 40.02 10.61
N PHE A 132 10.76 40.76 10.10
CA PHE A 132 10.86 41.51 8.86
C PHE A 132 10.39 42.94 9.04
N THR A 133 11.15 43.88 8.48
CA THR A 133 10.82 45.31 8.52
C THR A 133 9.61 45.59 7.60
N PRO A 134 8.56 46.30 8.05
CA PRO A 134 7.38 46.54 7.24
C PRO A 134 7.71 47.44 6.04
N GLY A 135 7.15 47.11 4.86
CA GLY A 135 7.37 47.85 3.61
C GLY A 135 8.61 47.41 2.83
N THR A 136 9.76 47.16 3.48
CA THR A 136 10.97 46.67 2.79
C THR A 136 11.08 45.14 2.78
N LEU A 137 10.42 44.44 3.70
CA LEU A 137 10.49 42.98 3.88
C LEU A 137 11.94 42.46 4.07
N THR A 138 12.81 43.29 4.61
CA THR A 138 14.19 42.92 4.98
C THR A 138 14.20 42.20 6.33
N GLU A 139 14.87 41.03 6.39
CA GLU A 139 15.02 40.25 7.61
C GLU A 139 15.84 41.04 8.65
N THR A 140 15.32 41.16 9.86
CA THR A 140 15.93 41.83 11.02
C THR A 140 15.96 40.90 12.23
N GLN A 141 16.77 41.25 13.23
CA GLN A 141 16.78 40.61 14.54
C GLN A 141 15.94 41.37 15.58
N ASP A 142 15.23 42.43 15.18
CA ASP A 142 14.38 43.23 16.07
C ASP A 142 12.95 42.67 16.15
N ASN A 143 12.57 42.13 17.31
CA ASN A 143 11.20 41.74 17.64
C ASN A 143 10.35 42.93 18.14
N SER A 144 10.68 44.16 17.70
CA SER A 144 9.94 45.37 18.05
C SER A 144 8.54 45.39 17.43
N GLY A 145 7.58 45.90 18.20
CA GLY A 145 6.20 46.06 17.76
C GLY A 145 6.08 46.83 16.44
N GLY A 146 5.20 46.38 15.56
CA GLY A 146 5.03 46.91 14.20
C GLY A 146 5.83 46.19 13.12
N ASN A 147 6.88 45.42 13.46
CA ASN A 147 7.54 44.48 12.53
C ASN A 147 6.64 43.28 12.21
N ILE A 148 6.95 42.56 11.14
CA ILE A 148 6.28 41.30 10.79
C ILE A 148 7.08 40.14 11.37
N VAL A 149 6.43 39.21 12.06
CA VAL A 149 7.04 37.94 12.49
C VAL A 149 6.63 36.83 11.53
N GLU A 150 7.59 36.04 11.05
CA GLU A 150 7.36 34.74 10.40
C GLU A 150 7.79 33.64 11.38
N VAL A 151 6.93 32.64 11.57
CA VAL A 151 7.28 31.38 12.23
C VAL A 151 7.20 30.27 11.20
N SER A 152 8.30 29.57 11.00
CA SER A 152 8.40 28.44 10.08
C SER A 152 8.83 27.16 10.79
N VAL A 153 8.31 26.04 10.29
CA VAL A 153 8.82 24.70 10.57
C VAL A 153 9.45 24.18 9.28
N GLU A 154 10.75 23.90 9.34
CA GLU A 154 11.56 23.51 8.18
C GLU A 154 12.36 22.23 8.47
N GLY A 155 12.72 21.49 7.43
CA GLY A 155 13.47 20.24 7.57
C GLY A 155 12.76 19.12 8.33
N TYR A 156 11.45 19.22 8.58
CA TYR A 156 10.67 18.10 9.14
C TYR A 156 10.50 17.03 8.07
N THR A 157 11.03 15.83 8.31
CA THR A 157 10.99 14.70 7.37
C THR A 157 10.15 13.55 7.94
N TRP A 158 9.27 13.01 7.10
CA TRP A 158 8.47 11.83 7.41
C TRP A 158 8.88 10.63 6.54
N SER A 159 9.16 9.50 7.18
CA SER A 159 9.39 8.23 6.48
C SER A 159 8.06 7.56 6.18
N TRP A 160 7.83 7.22 4.91
CA TRP A 160 6.65 6.49 4.45
C TRP A 160 6.46 5.18 5.23
N MET A 161 5.25 4.96 5.74
CA MET A 161 4.90 3.82 6.60
C MET A 161 4.89 2.51 5.81
N ALA A 162 4.52 2.58 4.53
CA ALA A 162 4.47 1.44 3.63
C ALA A 162 5.28 1.72 2.35
N PRO A 163 6.62 1.52 2.35
CA PRO A 163 7.50 1.71 1.19
C PRO A 163 7.33 0.58 0.15
N LEU A 164 6.10 0.33 -0.29
CA LEU A 164 5.76 -0.78 -1.18
C LEU A 164 6.37 -0.57 -2.57
N LEU A 165 7.07 -1.60 -3.04
CA LEU A 165 7.63 -1.72 -4.40
C LEU A 165 8.61 -0.60 -4.80
N ARG A 166 9.20 0.13 -3.85
CA ARG A 166 10.20 1.18 -4.10
C ARG A 166 11.46 0.94 -3.25
N SER A 167 12.60 0.76 -3.91
CA SER A 167 13.90 0.55 -3.26
C SER A 167 14.55 1.85 -2.75
N ASN A 168 14.37 2.94 -3.50
CA ASN A 168 14.85 4.28 -3.12
C ASN A 168 13.64 5.16 -2.77
N VAL A 169 13.35 5.30 -1.48
CA VAL A 169 12.21 6.12 -1.00
C VAL A 169 12.74 7.35 -0.27
N SER A 170 12.71 8.49 -0.96
CA SER A 170 12.99 9.79 -0.35
C SER A 170 11.96 10.10 0.75
N PRO A 171 12.38 10.50 1.97
CA PRO A 171 11.46 10.99 2.99
C PRO A 171 10.63 12.16 2.49
N LEU A 172 9.38 12.25 2.95
CA LEU A 172 8.51 13.39 2.70
C LEU A 172 8.97 14.58 3.55
N THR A 173 9.64 15.55 2.95
CA THR A 173 9.95 16.83 3.61
C THR A 173 8.68 17.68 3.68
N ILE A 174 8.31 18.11 4.88
CA ILE A 174 7.15 18.96 5.15
C ILE A 174 7.65 20.30 5.66
N THR A 175 7.14 21.37 5.06
CA THR A 175 7.34 22.74 5.53
C THR A 175 5.99 23.39 5.83
N ALA A 176 5.95 24.16 6.91
CA ALA A 176 4.79 24.94 7.31
C ALA A 176 5.27 26.35 7.71
N ARG A 177 4.55 27.38 7.28
CA ARG A 177 4.85 28.78 7.62
C ARG A 177 3.58 29.55 7.93
N ALA A 178 3.70 30.55 8.80
CA ALA A 178 2.72 31.60 8.99
C ALA A 178 3.46 32.90 9.30
N SER A 179 2.85 34.04 9.00
CA SER A 179 3.37 35.35 9.37
C SER A 179 2.24 36.32 9.68
N ASP A 180 2.50 37.27 10.57
CA ASP A 180 1.58 38.34 10.97
C ASP A 180 2.38 39.53 11.55
N ARG A 181 1.73 40.68 11.78
CA ARG A 181 2.36 41.90 12.27
C ARG A 181 2.32 41.96 13.80
N MET A 182 3.50 42.13 14.41
CA MET A 182 3.69 42.33 15.85
C MET A 182 2.88 43.52 16.37
N GLU A 183 2.18 43.35 17.49
CA GLU A 183 1.52 44.45 18.19
C GLU A 183 2.54 45.31 18.96
N ALA A 184 2.11 46.47 19.46
CA ALA A 184 2.99 47.36 20.22
C ALA A 184 3.45 46.69 21.52
N SER A 185 4.75 46.40 21.64
CA SER A 185 5.31 45.72 22.81
C SER A 185 5.02 46.49 24.12
N PRO A 186 4.70 45.81 25.24
CA PRO A 186 4.37 46.47 26.51
C PRO A 186 5.41 47.51 26.95
N GLY A 187 4.97 48.75 27.14
CA GLY A 187 5.86 49.86 27.50
C GLY A 187 6.80 50.35 26.39
N GLY A 188 6.64 49.87 25.15
CA GLY A 188 7.48 50.21 24.00
C GLY A 188 8.82 49.47 23.94
N ILE A 189 9.11 48.59 24.91
CA ILE A 189 10.36 47.83 24.98
C ILE A 189 10.08 46.39 24.51
N PRO A 190 10.79 45.87 23.49
CA PRO A 190 10.62 44.48 23.06
C PRO A 190 11.15 43.50 24.13
N PRO A 191 10.51 42.33 24.30
CA PRO A 191 10.96 41.32 25.26
C PRO A 191 12.30 40.68 24.83
N PRO A 192 13.13 40.19 25.77
CA PRO A 192 14.36 39.45 25.46
C PRO A 192 14.10 38.21 24.57
N ARG A 193 14.99 37.94 23.61
CA ARG A 193 14.79 36.97 22.50
C ARG A 193 15.39 35.56 22.68
N TRP A 194 15.88 35.22 23.86
CA TRP A 194 16.55 33.92 24.09
C TRP A 194 15.58 32.71 24.11
#